data_AF-A0A2A5HFX3-F1
#
_entry.id   AF-A0A2A5HFX3-F1
#
_cell.length_a   1.000
_cell.length_b   1.000
_cell.length_c   1.000
_cell.angle_alpha   90.00
_cell.angle_beta   90.00
_cell.angle_gamma   90.00
#
_symmetry.space_group_name_H-M   'P 1'
#
loop_
_entity.id
_entity.type
_entity.pdbx_description
1 polymer ?
#
loop_
_entity_poly.entity_id
_entity_poly.type
_entity_poly.pdbx_seq_one_letter_code
_entity_poly.pdbx_strand_id
1 'polypeptide(L)'
;SQRLSVSGLSEGLYTVSLTISKTIDGQLLSSSTSQVFSVSELGVEDDDSDGIINAFDSSDGSMGAEERLTTTITADIPYDVQLQYGVGVRAGLIARMGNNQVSTITSEQLTNYINQDFPIASGDTSENTNIAATPNMFDIDVVNIPGAGDLVNVVIPLNKPQTASAAVLLFDHISLSWFYMDTSSTDSVSSAMGTPGTCPTPGDESYTAGFVEGAYCLQLNITDGGPNDRDTSMNGSIPLLVGIGSSNYLPEASEPIESEDISNIINAGDPGTQTDDDNIEIEHSASEDDGGGGGSINPFTLLIMMFMSLCLYRHKNT
;
A
#
# COMPACT_ATOMS: atom_id res chain seq x y z
N SER A 1 -16.67 15.14 26.12
CA SER A 1 -15.77 15.12 24.96
C SER A 1 -14.91 16.38 24.99
N GLN A 2 -13.62 16.27 24.68
CA GLN A 2 -12.83 17.43 24.26
C GLN A 2 -13.03 17.59 22.75
N ARG A 3 -13.21 18.82 22.28
CA ARG A 3 -13.34 19.13 20.84
C ARG A 3 -12.17 20.02 20.45
N LEU A 4 -11.35 19.54 19.53
CA LEU A 4 -10.35 20.36 18.85
C LEU A 4 -10.99 20.91 17.57
N SER A 5 -10.74 22.17 17.24
CA SER A 5 -11.17 22.76 15.97
C SER A 5 -9.97 23.37 15.30
N VAL A 6 -9.64 22.85 14.12
CA VAL A 6 -8.55 23.31 13.27
C VAL A 6 -9.19 23.94 12.03
N SER A 7 -8.72 25.13 11.64
CA SER A 7 -9.28 25.88 10.50
C SER A 7 -8.17 26.60 9.75
N GLY A 8 -8.41 26.91 8.47
CA GLY A 8 -7.43 27.62 7.63
C GLY A 8 -6.29 26.72 7.14
N LEU A 9 -6.53 25.40 7.10
CA LEU A 9 -5.64 24.47 6.42
C LEU A 9 -5.74 24.72 4.90
N SER A 10 -4.60 24.73 4.22
CA SER A 10 -4.55 24.66 2.76
C SER A 10 -4.97 23.27 2.29
N GLU A 11 -5.13 23.07 0.99
CA GLU A 11 -5.25 21.72 0.45
C GLU A 11 -4.02 20.88 0.79
N GLY A 12 -4.23 19.59 1.06
CA GLY A 12 -3.16 18.65 1.38
C GLY A 12 -3.57 17.54 2.34
N LEU A 13 -2.64 16.63 2.59
CA LEU A 13 -2.76 15.57 3.60
C LEU A 13 -2.25 16.06 4.96
N TYR A 14 -3.03 15.78 6.00
CA TYR A 14 -2.72 16.16 7.37
C TYR A 14 -2.86 14.95 8.29
N THR A 15 -2.06 14.96 9.36
CA THR A 15 -2.17 13.98 10.44
C THR A 15 -2.54 14.71 11.72
N VAL A 16 -3.59 14.24 12.40
CA VAL A 16 -3.91 14.64 13.78
C VAL A 16 -3.57 13.47 14.68
N SER A 17 -2.76 13.73 15.70
CA SER A 17 -2.39 12.76 16.72
C SER A 17 -2.98 13.17 18.06
N LEU A 18 -3.62 12.22 18.74
CA LEU A 18 -4.13 12.36 20.09
C LEU A 18 -3.31 11.47 21.02
N THR A 19 -2.62 12.07 21.99
CA THR A 19 -1.95 11.35 23.07
C THR A 19 -2.69 11.56 24.38
N ILE A 20 -3.10 10.46 25.02
CA ILE A 20 -3.66 10.46 26.36
C ILE A 20 -2.62 9.88 27.31
N SER A 21 -2.23 10.66 28.31
CA SER A 21 -1.27 10.23 29.34
C SER A 21 -1.90 10.27 30.74
N LYS A 22 -1.63 9.25 31.53
CA LYS A 22 -2.10 9.12 32.92
C LYS A 22 -1.02 8.52 33.80
N THR A 23 -0.78 9.14 34.96
CA THR A 23 0.10 8.56 35.98
C THR A 23 -0.71 7.65 36.90
N ILE A 24 -0.31 6.38 37.02
CA ILE A 24 -0.87 5.39 37.93
C ILE A 24 0.29 4.83 38.76
N ASP A 25 0.19 4.88 40.09
CA ASP A 25 1.22 4.40 41.04
C ASP A 25 2.64 4.91 40.76
N GLY A 26 2.75 6.15 40.25
CA GLY A 26 4.03 6.79 39.91
C GLY A 26 4.59 6.41 38.53
N GLN A 27 3.94 5.49 37.80
CA GLN A 27 4.26 5.16 36.42
C GLN A 27 3.42 6.03 35.47
N LEU A 28 4.07 6.69 34.51
CA LEU A 28 3.38 7.37 33.41
C LEU A 28 2.98 6.34 32.36
N LEU A 29 1.68 6.20 32.13
CA LEU A 29 1.12 5.43 31.03
C LEU A 29 0.66 6.43 29.95
N SER A 30 0.90 6.11 28.69
CA SER A 30 0.45 6.91 27.56
C SER A 30 -0.04 6.00 26.44
N SER A 31 -1.13 6.39 25.80
CA SER A 31 -1.59 5.83 24.52
C SER A 31 -1.71 6.97 23.52
N SER A 32 -1.34 6.71 22.28
CA SER A 32 -1.43 7.67 21.18
C SER A 32 -2.17 7.03 20.02
N THR A 33 -3.13 7.74 19.45
CA THR A 33 -3.74 7.38 18.16
C THR A 33 -3.54 8.52 17.18
N SER A 34 -3.49 8.21 15.88
CA SER A 34 -3.41 9.22 14.82
C SER A 34 -4.45 8.95 13.75
N GLN A 35 -4.97 10.01 13.14
CA GLN A 35 -5.82 9.95 11.97
C GLN A 35 -5.24 10.83 10.88
N VAL A 36 -5.19 10.29 9.67
CA VAL A 36 -4.81 11.03 8.47
C VAL A 36 -6.10 11.48 7.78
N PHE A 37 -6.15 12.74 7.33
CA PHE A 37 -7.26 13.25 6.53
C PHE A 37 -6.72 14.17 5.44
N SER A 38 -7.48 14.31 4.36
CA SER A 38 -7.19 15.24 3.27
C SER A 38 -8.05 16.49 3.38
N VAL A 39 -7.50 17.62 2.97
CA VAL A 39 -8.23 18.87 2.75
C VAL A 39 -8.21 19.13 1.25
N SER A 40 -9.39 19.30 0.66
CA SER A 40 -9.60 19.57 -0.78
C SER A 40 -10.61 20.70 -0.98
N GLU A 41 -10.49 21.45 -2.08
CA GLU A 41 -11.47 22.47 -2.49
C GLU A 41 -12.84 21.86 -2.82
N LEU A 42 -12.83 20.66 -3.42
CA LEU A 42 -14.01 19.83 -3.57
C LEU A 42 -14.15 19.02 -2.30
N GLY A 43 -14.97 19.47 -1.36
CA GLY A 43 -15.35 18.66 -0.22
C GLY A 43 -15.93 17.34 -0.74
N VAL A 44 -15.23 16.25 -0.55
CA VAL A 44 -15.73 14.90 -0.78
C VAL A 44 -16.32 14.41 0.53
N GLU A 45 -17.51 13.83 0.46
CA GLU A 45 -18.20 13.29 1.62
C GLU A 45 -17.65 11.88 1.90
N ASP A 46 -17.16 11.69 3.12
CA ASP A 46 -16.61 10.46 3.69
C ASP A 46 -17.17 10.43 5.12
N ASP A 47 -18.35 9.81 5.25
CA ASP A 47 -19.22 9.95 6.43
C ASP A 47 -18.61 9.34 7.70
N ASP A 48 -17.85 8.26 7.55
CA ASP A 48 -17.21 7.54 8.65
C ASP A 48 -15.69 7.75 8.72
N SER A 49 -15.14 8.51 7.77
CA SER A 49 -13.74 8.94 7.75
C SER A 49 -12.77 7.75 7.70
N ASP A 50 -13.17 6.69 7.00
CA ASP A 50 -12.37 5.49 6.77
C ASP A 50 -11.36 5.66 5.60
N GLY A 51 -11.42 6.79 4.90
CA GLY A 51 -10.53 7.13 3.79
C GLY A 51 -11.03 6.67 2.42
N ILE A 52 -12.27 6.20 2.32
CA ILE A 52 -13.01 5.96 1.08
C ILE A 52 -14.24 6.87 1.07
N ILE A 53 -14.42 7.63 0.00
CA ILE A 53 -15.55 8.58 -0.07
C ILE A 53 -16.85 7.83 -0.35
N ASN A 54 -17.99 8.38 0.08
CA ASN A 54 -19.33 7.77 -0.05
C ASN A 54 -19.73 7.38 -1.49
N ALA A 55 -19.07 7.96 -2.51
CA ALA A 55 -19.31 7.59 -3.92
C ALA A 55 -18.75 6.19 -4.28
N PHE A 56 -17.77 5.70 -3.51
CA PHE A 56 -17.12 4.40 -3.70
C PHE A 56 -17.29 3.49 -2.49
N ASP A 57 -17.71 4.02 -1.35
CA ASP A 57 -17.94 3.24 -0.15
C ASP A 57 -19.42 2.89 0.03
N SER A 58 -19.69 1.59 0.18
CA SER A 58 -21.03 1.08 0.51
C SER A 58 -21.23 0.88 2.01
N SER A 59 -20.16 1.05 2.81
CA SER A 59 -20.12 0.86 4.26
C SER A 59 -19.88 2.16 5.02
N ASP A 60 -20.48 3.27 4.56
CA ASP A 60 -20.23 4.67 4.94
C ASP A 60 -20.40 5.08 6.42
N GLY A 61 -20.55 4.12 7.34
CA GLY A 61 -20.73 4.26 8.79
C GLY A 61 -21.92 5.10 9.26
N SER A 62 -22.63 5.81 8.38
CA SER A 62 -23.94 6.41 8.62
C SER A 62 -24.98 5.33 9.00
N MET A 63 -24.72 4.08 8.62
CA MET A 63 -25.51 2.89 8.98
C MET A 63 -24.86 1.98 10.05
N GLY A 64 -23.69 2.32 10.61
CA GLY A 64 -23.04 1.60 11.70
C GLY A 64 -22.17 0.40 11.28
N ALA A 65 -21.40 0.54 10.19
CA ALA A 65 -20.49 -0.49 9.68
C ALA A 65 -19.02 -0.03 9.63
N GLU A 66 -18.55 0.72 10.65
CA GLU A 66 -17.13 1.12 10.79
C GLU A 66 -16.17 -0.10 10.81
N GLU A 67 -16.71 -1.30 11.01
CA GLU A 67 -16.02 -2.59 10.95
C GLU A 67 -15.76 -3.11 9.53
N ARG A 68 -16.17 -2.40 8.47
CA ARG A 68 -16.01 -2.83 7.07
C ARG A 68 -15.22 -1.80 6.28
N LEU A 69 -14.43 -2.27 5.31
CA LEU A 69 -13.70 -1.40 4.39
C LEU A 69 -13.62 -2.04 3.01
N THR A 70 -14.05 -1.28 2.00
CA THR A 70 -14.02 -1.72 0.60
C THR A 70 -12.59 -2.01 0.12
N THR A 71 -12.37 -3.17 -0.50
CA THR A 71 -11.06 -3.60 -1.04
C THR A 71 -11.00 -3.54 -2.56
N THR A 72 -12.13 -3.46 -3.26
CA THR A 72 -12.18 -3.39 -4.73
C THR A 72 -13.44 -2.66 -5.20
N ILE A 73 -13.35 -1.99 -6.34
CA ILE A 73 -14.50 -1.35 -7.01
C ILE A 73 -15.06 -2.36 -8.02
N THR A 74 -16.20 -2.97 -7.73
CA THR A 74 -16.89 -3.87 -8.69
C THR A 74 -18.38 -3.57 -8.73
N ALA A 75 -19.07 -3.93 -9.81
CA ALA A 75 -20.51 -3.69 -9.92
C ALA A 75 -21.39 -4.68 -9.14
N ASP A 76 -20.96 -5.93 -8.97
CA ASP A 76 -21.87 -7.02 -8.60
C ASP A 76 -21.68 -7.57 -7.18
N ILE A 77 -20.44 -7.63 -6.68
CA ILE A 77 -20.10 -8.30 -5.42
C ILE A 77 -19.17 -7.41 -4.60
N PRO A 78 -19.60 -6.89 -3.45
CA PRO A 78 -18.70 -6.12 -2.60
C PRO A 78 -17.58 -7.02 -2.07
N TYR A 79 -16.36 -6.49 -2.04
CA TYR A 79 -15.26 -7.10 -1.31
C TYR A 79 -14.93 -6.16 -0.17
N ASP A 80 -15.22 -6.59 1.04
CA ASP A 80 -14.93 -5.80 2.23
C ASP A 80 -14.06 -6.60 3.19
N VAL A 81 -13.00 -5.97 3.68
CA VAL A 81 -12.42 -6.40 4.95
C VAL A 81 -13.52 -6.30 6.01
N GLN A 82 -13.58 -7.26 6.92
CA GLN A 82 -14.56 -7.28 8.01
C GLN A 82 -13.85 -7.48 9.35
N LEU A 83 -14.20 -6.66 10.33
CA LEU A 83 -13.74 -6.75 11.70
C LEU A 83 -14.85 -7.17 12.66
N GLN A 84 -14.45 -7.59 13.87
CA GLN A 84 -15.38 -7.82 14.97
C GLN A 84 -16.03 -6.50 15.43
N TYR A 85 -17.25 -6.60 15.97
CA TYR A 85 -18.02 -5.44 16.45
C TYR A 85 -17.23 -4.55 17.43
N GLY A 86 -17.28 -3.24 17.19
CA GLY A 86 -16.63 -2.24 18.02
C GLY A 86 -15.15 -2.02 17.71
N VAL A 87 -14.65 -2.54 16.58
CA VAL A 87 -13.29 -2.27 16.06
C VAL A 87 -13.43 -1.66 14.67
N GLY A 88 -12.80 -0.50 14.44
CA GLY A 88 -12.86 0.18 13.16
C GLY A 88 -11.76 -0.28 12.19
N VAL A 89 -12.02 -0.17 10.89
CA VAL A 89 -11.03 -0.36 9.83
C VAL A 89 -11.03 0.87 8.92
N ARG A 90 -9.87 1.25 8.40
CA ARG A 90 -9.73 2.36 7.44
C ARG A 90 -8.63 2.08 6.43
N ALA A 91 -8.66 2.73 5.29
CA ALA A 91 -7.62 2.61 4.25
C ALA A 91 -6.25 2.97 4.82
N GLY A 92 -5.23 2.16 4.54
CA GLY A 92 -3.87 2.34 5.06
C GLY A 92 -3.11 3.50 4.40
N LEU A 93 -1.83 3.64 4.76
CA LEU A 93 -1.02 4.80 4.37
C LEU A 93 -0.85 4.94 2.84
N ILE A 94 -0.44 3.89 2.16
CA ILE A 94 -0.18 3.87 0.72
C ILE A 94 -1.51 4.03 -0.05
N ALA A 95 -2.57 3.33 0.36
CA ALA A 95 -3.89 3.46 -0.25
C ALA A 95 -4.41 4.91 -0.21
N ARG A 96 -4.25 5.59 0.93
CA ARG A 96 -4.60 7.02 1.08
C ARG A 96 -3.69 7.93 0.26
N MET A 97 -2.38 7.68 0.23
CA MET A 97 -1.45 8.47 -0.58
C MET A 97 -1.76 8.37 -2.09
N GLY A 98 -2.28 7.23 -2.54
CA GLY A 98 -2.69 6.99 -3.92
C GLY A 98 -4.11 7.47 -4.24
N ASN A 99 -4.88 7.93 -3.24
CA ASN A 99 -6.32 8.20 -3.35
C ASN A 99 -7.11 7.03 -3.95
N ASN A 100 -6.84 5.80 -3.48
CA ASN A 100 -7.32 4.59 -4.13
C ASN A 100 -8.84 4.39 -4.11
N GLN A 101 -9.54 4.97 -3.14
CA GLN A 101 -10.95 4.66 -2.86
C GLN A 101 -11.20 3.16 -2.57
N VAL A 102 -10.14 2.41 -2.28
CA VAL A 102 -10.12 1.01 -1.86
C VAL A 102 -8.85 0.74 -1.06
N SER A 103 -8.85 -0.31 -0.23
CA SER A 103 -7.65 -0.73 0.50
C SER A 103 -6.65 -1.56 -0.31
N THR A 104 -7.02 -2.10 -1.48
CA THR A 104 -6.04 -2.82 -2.31
C THR A 104 -5.06 -1.83 -2.94
N ILE A 105 -3.76 -2.15 -2.89
CA ILE A 105 -2.70 -1.37 -3.54
C ILE A 105 -2.01 -2.17 -4.64
N THR A 106 -1.40 -1.47 -5.60
CA THR A 106 -0.64 -2.11 -6.68
C THR A 106 0.84 -2.28 -6.32
N SER A 107 1.55 -3.17 -7.03
CA SER A 107 3.00 -3.29 -6.90
C SER A 107 3.73 -1.99 -7.28
N GLU A 108 3.20 -1.22 -8.23
CA GLU A 108 3.73 0.09 -8.61
C GLU A 108 3.65 1.07 -7.43
N GLN A 109 2.51 1.14 -6.75
CA GLN A 109 2.34 2.01 -5.58
C GLN A 109 3.30 1.65 -4.44
N LEU A 110 3.47 0.36 -4.17
CA LEU A 110 4.45 -0.12 -3.19
C LEU A 110 5.88 0.26 -3.59
N THR A 111 6.25 0.07 -4.86
CA THR A 111 7.57 0.44 -5.38
C THR A 111 7.82 1.94 -5.27
N ASN A 112 6.87 2.79 -5.68
CA ASN A 112 7.00 4.24 -5.56
C ASN A 112 7.17 4.65 -4.09
N TYR A 113 6.42 4.03 -3.17
CA TYR A 113 6.56 4.28 -1.74
C TYR A 113 7.96 3.92 -1.22
N ILE A 114 8.48 2.74 -1.58
CA ILE A 114 9.80 2.26 -1.15
C ILE A 114 10.93 3.15 -1.69
N ASN A 115 10.84 3.53 -2.96
CA ASN A 115 11.82 4.39 -3.62
C ASN A 115 11.68 5.87 -3.23
N GLN A 116 10.63 6.23 -2.49
CA GLN A 116 10.27 7.61 -2.15
C GLN A 116 9.98 8.48 -3.38
N ASP A 117 9.44 7.85 -4.43
CA ASP A 117 9.01 8.50 -5.67
C ASP A 117 7.61 9.10 -5.46
N PHE A 118 7.57 10.33 -4.96
CA PHE A 118 6.33 11.05 -4.68
C PHE A 118 5.99 12.10 -5.76
N PRO A 119 4.70 12.25 -6.15
CA PRO A 119 3.55 11.49 -5.66
C PRO A 119 3.57 10.03 -6.14
N ILE A 120 3.04 9.12 -5.30
CA ILE A 120 2.89 7.73 -5.72
C ILE A 120 1.80 7.63 -6.81
N ALA A 121 1.79 6.53 -7.55
CA ALA A 121 0.77 6.29 -8.58
C ALA A 121 -0.64 6.42 -7.99
N SER A 122 -1.53 7.11 -8.71
CA SER A 122 -2.93 7.24 -8.31
C SER A 122 -3.65 5.90 -8.45
N GLY A 123 -4.59 5.62 -7.54
CA GLY A 123 -5.43 4.44 -7.66
C GLY A 123 -6.41 4.56 -8.82
N ASP A 124 -6.75 3.39 -9.37
CA ASP A 124 -7.75 3.27 -10.41
C ASP A 124 -9.16 3.26 -9.79
N THR A 125 -9.95 4.27 -10.10
CA THR A 125 -11.33 4.41 -9.63
C THR A 125 -12.37 3.84 -10.60
N SER A 126 -11.92 3.20 -11.69
CA SER A 126 -12.80 2.51 -12.61
C SER A 126 -13.27 1.17 -12.03
N GLU A 127 -14.39 0.68 -12.54
CA GLU A 127 -14.89 -0.65 -12.18
C GLU A 127 -13.90 -1.73 -12.60
N ASN A 128 -13.51 -2.58 -11.65
CA ASN A 128 -12.60 -3.69 -11.86
C ASN A 128 -13.31 -4.87 -12.51
N THR A 129 -13.09 -5.05 -13.82
CA THR A 129 -13.65 -6.17 -14.58
C THR A 129 -12.74 -7.41 -14.59
N ASN A 130 -11.60 -7.40 -13.90
CA ASN A 130 -10.63 -8.49 -13.88
C ASN A 130 -9.99 -8.69 -12.50
N ILE A 131 -10.82 -9.06 -11.52
CA ILE A 131 -10.39 -9.29 -10.13
C ILE A 131 -9.27 -10.35 -10.01
N ALA A 132 -9.22 -11.32 -10.93
CA ALA A 132 -8.21 -12.37 -10.92
C ALA A 132 -6.79 -11.84 -11.22
N ALA A 133 -6.67 -10.70 -11.90
CA ALA A 133 -5.39 -10.01 -12.11
C ALA A 133 -5.01 -9.11 -10.93
N THR A 134 -5.94 -8.79 -10.05
CA THR A 134 -5.70 -7.95 -8.87
C THR A 134 -4.86 -8.71 -7.84
N PRO A 135 -3.78 -8.11 -7.30
CA PRO A 135 -2.99 -8.74 -6.26
C PRO A 135 -3.77 -8.89 -4.95
N ASN A 136 -3.47 -9.92 -4.16
CA ASN A 136 -3.90 -9.99 -2.76
C ASN A 136 -2.95 -9.15 -1.90
N MET A 137 -3.00 -7.82 -2.06
CA MET A 137 -2.16 -6.86 -1.33
C MET A 137 -3.04 -5.73 -0.79
N PHE A 138 -3.27 -5.74 0.52
CA PHE A 138 -4.24 -4.91 1.21
C PHE A 138 -3.54 -4.00 2.20
N ASP A 139 -3.79 -2.71 2.12
CA ASP A 139 -3.26 -1.68 2.99
C ASP A 139 -4.39 -1.12 3.85
N ILE A 140 -4.42 -1.50 5.12
CA ILE A 140 -5.48 -1.14 6.08
C ILE A 140 -4.87 -0.72 7.41
N ASP A 141 -5.57 0.13 8.15
CA ASP A 141 -5.32 0.33 9.58
C ASP A 141 -6.51 -0.23 10.36
N VAL A 142 -6.26 -1.14 11.29
CA VAL A 142 -7.23 -1.47 12.34
C VAL A 142 -7.15 -0.40 13.42
N VAL A 143 -8.30 0.12 13.87
CA VAL A 143 -8.40 1.22 14.83
C VAL A 143 -9.51 0.97 15.84
N ASN A 144 -9.59 1.80 16.89
CA ASN A 144 -10.63 1.73 17.92
C ASN A 144 -10.69 0.38 18.65
N ILE A 145 -9.56 -0.34 18.78
CA ILE A 145 -9.52 -1.60 19.52
C ILE A 145 -9.90 -1.33 21.00
N PRO A 146 -10.93 -2.01 21.56
CA PRO A 146 -11.48 -1.67 22.87
C PRO A 146 -10.48 -1.69 24.04
N GLY A 147 -9.58 -2.66 24.05
CA GLY A 147 -8.46 -2.75 24.98
C GLY A 147 -7.13 -2.66 24.24
N ALA A 148 -6.24 -1.79 24.71
CA ALA A 148 -4.86 -1.80 24.24
C ALA A 148 -4.22 -3.15 24.57
N GLY A 149 -3.63 -3.80 23.59
CA GLY A 149 -3.12 -5.17 23.73
C GLY A 149 -4.12 -6.29 23.44
N ASP A 150 -5.36 -5.97 23.05
CA ASP A 150 -6.36 -6.98 22.72
C ASP A 150 -6.05 -7.71 21.40
N LEU A 151 -6.58 -8.93 21.29
CA LEU A 151 -6.59 -9.71 20.07
C LEU A 151 -7.79 -9.31 19.20
N VAL A 152 -7.55 -9.04 17.91
CA VAL A 152 -8.58 -8.69 16.93
C VAL A 152 -8.66 -9.71 15.80
N ASN A 153 -9.89 -10.01 15.38
CA ASN A 153 -10.18 -10.81 14.18
C ASN A 153 -10.31 -9.87 12.96
N VAL A 154 -9.45 -10.09 11.97
CA VAL A 154 -9.46 -9.39 10.68
C VAL A 154 -9.78 -10.39 9.58
N VAL A 155 -10.95 -10.28 8.97
CA VAL A 155 -11.36 -11.10 7.83
C VAL A 155 -11.04 -10.36 6.53
N ILE A 156 -10.29 -11.00 5.64
CA ILE A 156 -9.86 -10.46 4.36
C ILE A 156 -10.43 -11.31 3.22
N PRO A 157 -11.29 -10.75 2.35
CA PRO A 157 -11.69 -11.41 1.11
C PRO A 157 -10.56 -11.32 0.09
N LEU A 158 -10.13 -12.47 -0.42
CA LEU A 158 -9.05 -12.55 -1.38
C LEU A 158 -9.56 -12.28 -2.80
N ASN A 159 -8.82 -11.48 -3.56
CA ASN A 159 -9.04 -11.23 -4.97
C ASN A 159 -8.85 -12.51 -5.81
N LYS A 160 -7.98 -13.41 -5.34
CA LYS A 160 -7.71 -14.72 -5.94
C LYS A 160 -7.49 -15.82 -4.90
N PRO A 161 -7.70 -17.09 -5.29
CA PRO A 161 -7.29 -18.31 -4.62
C PRO A 161 -6.21 -18.25 -3.57
N GLN A 162 -6.39 -18.82 -2.39
CA GLN A 162 -5.21 -19.37 -1.71
C GLN A 162 -4.61 -20.50 -2.54
N THR A 163 -3.28 -20.46 -2.70
CA THR A 163 -2.51 -21.55 -3.31
C THR A 163 -2.03 -22.54 -2.24
N ALA A 164 -1.57 -23.72 -2.65
CA ALA A 164 -1.00 -24.70 -1.73
C ALA A 164 0.25 -24.20 -0.95
N SER A 165 0.91 -23.15 -1.44
CA SER A 165 2.09 -22.52 -0.83
C SER A 165 1.82 -21.12 -0.27
N ALA A 166 0.55 -20.81 0.01
CA ALA A 166 0.16 -19.51 0.54
C ALA A 166 0.80 -19.23 1.91
N ALA A 167 1.17 -17.98 2.12
CA ALA A 167 1.65 -17.41 3.36
C ALA A 167 1.07 -16.00 3.53
N VAL A 168 0.97 -15.56 4.78
CA VAL A 168 0.65 -14.17 5.14
C VAL A 168 1.96 -13.43 5.32
N LEU A 169 2.12 -12.35 4.57
CA LEU A 169 3.27 -11.47 4.61
C LEU A 169 2.80 -10.11 5.12
N LEU A 170 3.55 -9.53 6.03
CA LEU A 170 3.28 -8.21 6.59
C LEU A 170 4.47 -7.32 6.25
N PHE A 171 4.20 -6.18 5.62
CA PHE A 171 5.22 -5.21 5.25
C PHE A 171 5.52 -4.28 6.43
N ASP A 172 6.80 -4.03 6.66
CA ASP A 172 7.26 -3.05 7.64
C ASP A 172 7.68 -1.77 6.93
N HIS A 173 6.98 -0.67 7.22
CA HIS A 173 7.28 0.65 6.66
C HIS A 173 8.61 1.25 7.15
N ILE A 174 9.19 0.74 8.24
CA ILE A 174 10.47 1.20 8.79
C ILE A 174 11.63 0.49 8.09
N SER A 175 11.60 -0.85 8.05
CA SER A 175 12.66 -1.64 7.40
C SER A 175 12.44 -1.83 5.89
N LEU A 176 11.32 -1.37 5.35
CA LEU A 176 10.92 -1.50 3.94
C LEU A 176 11.02 -2.95 3.44
N SER A 177 10.54 -3.90 4.25
CA SER A 177 10.72 -5.33 4.02
C SER A 177 9.47 -6.13 4.35
N TRP A 178 9.29 -7.27 3.67
CA TRP A 178 8.25 -8.25 3.98
C TRP A 178 8.72 -9.26 5.02
N PHE A 179 7.82 -9.57 5.96
CA PHE A 179 8.02 -10.59 6.97
C PHE A 179 6.87 -11.57 6.95
N TYR A 180 7.16 -12.86 7.16
CA TYR A 180 6.11 -13.84 7.43
C TYR A 180 5.41 -13.48 8.73
N MET A 181 4.08 -13.62 8.76
CA MET A 181 3.32 -13.52 9.99
C MET A 181 3.83 -14.53 11.02
N ASP A 182 4.13 -14.07 12.22
CA ASP A 182 4.56 -14.90 13.33
C ASP A 182 3.33 -15.50 14.02
N THR A 183 3.12 -16.81 13.86
CA THR A 183 2.03 -17.54 14.50
C THR A 183 2.52 -18.43 15.65
N SER A 184 3.69 -18.13 16.23
CA SER A 184 4.28 -18.92 17.32
C SER A 184 3.66 -18.63 18.69
N SER A 185 2.80 -17.61 18.78
CA SER A 185 2.20 -17.12 20.03
C SER A 185 0.67 -17.09 19.95
N THR A 186 0.03 -15.98 20.33
CA THR A 186 -1.43 -15.79 20.33
C THR A 186 -2.00 -15.54 18.95
N ASP A 187 -1.20 -14.92 18.08
CA ASP A 187 -1.60 -14.58 16.72
C ASP A 187 -1.74 -15.83 15.86
N SER A 188 -2.72 -15.84 14.97
CA SER A 188 -3.01 -17.03 14.17
C SER A 188 -3.61 -16.67 12.81
N VAL A 189 -3.49 -17.62 11.89
CA VAL A 189 -4.10 -17.58 10.57
C VAL A 189 -5.10 -18.71 10.47
N SER A 190 -6.26 -18.41 9.91
CA SER A 190 -7.27 -19.41 9.57
C SER A 190 -7.92 -19.07 8.23
N SER A 191 -8.49 -20.07 7.57
CA SER A 191 -9.05 -19.96 6.23
C SER A 191 -10.40 -20.65 6.13
N ALA A 192 -11.27 -20.08 5.32
CA ALA A 192 -12.57 -20.63 4.96
C ALA A 192 -12.75 -20.59 3.44
N MET A 193 -13.42 -21.61 2.87
CA MET A 193 -13.58 -21.71 1.41
C MET A 193 -14.16 -20.44 0.80
N GLY A 194 -15.23 -19.91 1.39
CA GLY A 194 -15.90 -18.69 0.93
C GLY A 194 -16.29 -18.73 -0.55
N THR A 195 -16.64 -17.57 -1.07
CA THR A 195 -16.71 -17.28 -2.51
C THR A 195 -16.03 -15.93 -2.76
N PRO A 196 -15.68 -15.58 -4.01
CA PRO A 196 -15.11 -14.27 -4.29
C PRO A 196 -15.96 -13.15 -3.67
N GLY A 197 -15.33 -12.25 -2.90
CA GLY A 197 -15.97 -11.14 -2.18
C GLY A 197 -16.82 -11.51 -0.95
N THR A 198 -17.24 -12.77 -0.80
CA THR A 198 -18.12 -13.18 0.30
C THR A 198 -17.41 -14.10 1.27
N CYS A 199 -17.14 -13.57 2.46
CA CYS A 199 -16.55 -14.29 3.57
C CYS A 199 -17.51 -14.50 4.74
N PRO A 200 -17.39 -15.62 5.49
CA PRO A 200 -18.06 -15.77 6.77
C PRO A 200 -17.68 -14.62 7.72
N THR A 201 -18.54 -14.35 8.69
CA THR A 201 -18.28 -13.27 9.67
C THR A 201 -17.05 -13.56 10.53
N PRO A 202 -16.38 -12.54 11.06
CA PRO A 202 -15.26 -12.74 12.00
C PRO A 202 -15.64 -13.67 13.16
N GLY A 203 -14.79 -14.66 13.43
CA GLY A 203 -14.97 -15.68 14.47
C GLY A 203 -15.87 -16.85 14.10
N ASP A 204 -16.37 -16.94 12.86
CA ASP A 204 -17.23 -18.05 12.42
C ASP A 204 -16.53 -19.41 12.47
N GLU A 205 -17.27 -20.47 12.84
CA GLU A 205 -16.73 -21.82 13.01
C GLU A 205 -16.26 -22.47 11.69
N SER A 206 -16.62 -21.91 10.53
CA SER A 206 -16.15 -22.37 9.22
C SER A 206 -14.68 -22.04 8.94
N TYR A 207 -14.07 -21.14 9.71
CA TYR A 207 -12.63 -20.88 9.65
C TYR A 207 -11.84 -22.03 10.25
N THR A 208 -11.03 -22.66 9.41
CA THR A 208 -10.13 -23.75 9.82
C THR A 208 -8.71 -23.21 9.97
N ALA A 209 -7.98 -23.68 10.99
CA ALA A 209 -6.63 -23.21 11.25
C ALA A 209 -5.68 -23.47 10.07
N GLY A 210 -4.85 -22.48 9.74
CA GLY A 210 -3.91 -22.52 8.62
C GLY A 210 -4.53 -22.15 7.29
N PHE A 211 -3.84 -22.52 6.21
CA PHE A 211 -4.21 -22.20 4.82
C PHE A 211 -4.96 -23.36 4.20
N VAL A 212 -6.08 -23.07 3.54
CA VAL A 212 -6.85 -24.05 2.76
C VAL A 212 -6.70 -23.73 1.28
N GLU A 213 -6.13 -24.63 0.49
CA GLU A 213 -6.00 -24.42 -0.96
C GLU A 213 -7.38 -24.19 -1.59
N GLY A 214 -7.49 -23.17 -2.45
CA GLY A 214 -8.75 -22.81 -3.10
C GLY A 214 -9.67 -21.90 -2.26
N ALA A 215 -9.35 -21.64 -0.99
CA ALA A 215 -10.13 -20.74 -0.17
C ALA A 215 -10.01 -19.27 -0.62
N TYR A 216 -11.10 -18.54 -0.49
CA TYR A 216 -11.20 -17.10 -0.79
C TYR A 216 -11.16 -16.23 0.46
N CYS A 217 -11.22 -16.81 1.64
CA CYS A 217 -11.36 -16.06 2.87
C CYS A 217 -10.25 -16.40 3.85
N LEU A 218 -9.57 -15.35 4.29
CA LEU A 218 -8.55 -15.41 5.31
C LEU A 218 -9.08 -14.70 6.56
N GLN A 219 -8.83 -15.28 7.72
CA GLN A 219 -9.01 -14.62 9.00
C GLN A 219 -7.68 -14.60 9.74
N LEU A 220 -7.25 -13.38 10.07
CA LEU A 220 -6.09 -13.12 10.90
C LEU A 220 -6.56 -12.81 12.31
N ASN A 221 -5.95 -13.43 13.30
CA ASN A 221 -6.06 -12.99 14.69
C ASN A 221 -4.73 -12.30 15.02
N ILE A 222 -4.77 -11.00 15.31
CA ILE A 222 -3.57 -10.18 15.52
C ILE A 222 -3.71 -9.44 16.85
N THR A 223 -2.65 -9.43 17.64
CA THR A 223 -2.59 -8.76 18.94
C THR A 223 -2.03 -7.34 18.76
N ASP A 224 -2.71 -6.33 19.29
CA ASP A 224 -2.22 -4.95 19.39
C ASP A 224 -0.92 -4.89 20.24
N GLY A 225 0.16 -4.29 19.73
CA GLY A 225 1.49 -4.37 20.31
C GLY A 225 2.15 -5.76 20.26
N GLY A 226 1.58 -6.71 19.53
CA GLY A 226 2.11 -8.06 19.31
C GLY A 226 3.22 -8.14 18.25
N PRO A 227 3.76 -9.34 17.96
CA PRO A 227 4.85 -9.52 16.98
C PRO A 227 4.47 -9.18 15.53
N ASN A 228 3.16 -9.19 15.22
CA ASN A 228 2.63 -8.86 13.91
C ASN A 228 2.07 -7.44 13.80
N ASP A 229 2.07 -6.69 14.90
CA ASP A 229 1.81 -5.26 14.88
C ASP A 229 3.11 -4.50 14.58
N ARG A 230 3.13 -3.75 13.48
CA ARG A 230 4.35 -3.17 12.92
C ARG A 230 4.81 -1.91 13.64
N ASP A 231 3.93 -1.23 14.38
CA ASP A 231 4.36 -0.13 15.26
C ASP A 231 4.74 -0.63 16.68
N THR A 232 4.47 -1.91 16.97
CA THR A 232 4.78 -2.63 18.23
C THR A 232 4.19 -1.98 19.48
N SER A 233 3.24 -1.07 19.33
CA SER A 233 2.72 -0.23 20.40
C SER A 233 1.31 -0.64 20.77
N MET A 234 1.07 -0.99 22.04
CA MET A 234 -0.28 -1.22 22.56
C MET A 234 -1.05 0.11 22.63
N ASN A 235 -1.64 0.52 21.51
CA ASN A 235 -2.19 1.85 21.32
C ASN A 235 -3.65 1.83 20.82
N GLY A 236 -4.21 0.64 20.64
CA GLY A 236 -5.56 0.43 20.13
C GLY A 236 -5.67 0.54 18.60
N SER A 237 -4.55 0.39 17.90
CA SER A 237 -4.43 0.48 16.44
C SER A 237 -3.40 -0.52 15.96
N ILE A 238 -3.63 -1.11 14.78
CA ILE A 238 -2.66 -2.01 14.13
C ILE A 238 -2.57 -1.60 12.65
N PRO A 239 -1.50 -0.91 12.22
CA PRO A 239 -1.25 -0.67 10.80
C PRO A 239 -0.86 -1.99 10.11
N LEU A 240 -1.58 -2.33 9.04
CA LEU A 240 -1.45 -3.62 8.35
C LEU A 240 -1.37 -3.41 6.84
N LEU A 241 -0.15 -3.50 6.31
CA LEU A 241 0.06 -3.77 4.89
C LEU A 241 0.32 -5.28 4.71
N VAL A 242 -0.69 -5.98 4.19
CA VAL A 242 -0.76 -7.44 4.10
C VAL A 242 -0.63 -7.89 2.65
N GLY A 243 0.28 -8.82 2.38
CA GLY A 243 0.42 -9.52 1.11
C GLY A 243 0.15 -11.02 1.29
N ILE A 244 -0.64 -11.63 0.41
CA ILE A 244 -0.84 -13.08 0.39
C ILE A 244 -0.06 -13.67 -0.80
N GLY A 245 0.99 -14.43 -0.50
CA GLY A 245 1.92 -14.95 -1.50
C GLY A 245 2.73 -16.13 -0.99
N SER A 246 3.70 -16.57 -1.77
CA SER A 246 4.58 -17.71 -1.43
C SER A 246 6.04 -17.31 -1.22
N SER A 247 6.35 -16.02 -1.24
CA SER A 247 7.69 -15.47 -1.11
C SER A 247 7.64 -14.08 -0.51
N ASN A 248 8.60 -13.76 0.34
CA ASN A 248 8.77 -12.45 0.97
C ASN A 248 9.77 -11.54 0.22
N TYR A 249 10.09 -11.84 -1.04
CA TYR A 249 10.82 -10.89 -1.87
C TYR A 249 9.89 -9.76 -2.30
N LEU A 250 10.40 -8.54 -2.30
CA LEU A 250 9.69 -7.42 -2.91
C LEU A 250 9.54 -7.69 -4.41
N PRO A 251 8.44 -7.25 -5.06
CA PRO A 251 8.39 -7.20 -6.50
C PRO A 251 9.62 -6.43 -7.00
N GLU A 252 10.44 -7.02 -7.87
CA GLU A 252 11.46 -6.25 -8.57
C GLU A 252 10.72 -5.15 -9.35
N ALA A 253 11.14 -3.89 -9.18
CA ALA A 253 10.72 -2.83 -10.07
C ALA A 253 11.02 -3.31 -11.50
N SER A 254 10.08 -3.17 -12.43
CA SER A 254 10.37 -3.44 -13.84
C SER A 254 11.61 -2.63 -14.20
N GLU A 255 12.72 -3.33 -14.47
CA GLU A 255 13.97 -2.71 -14.90
C GLU A 255 13.65 -1.72 -16.02
N PRO A 256 14.26 -0.51 -16.01
CA PRO A 256 14.15 0.38 -17.15
C PRO A 256 14.58 -0.42 -18.38
N ILE A 257 13.78 -0.40 -19.45
CA ILE A 257 14.19 -1.00 -20.72
C ILE A 257 15.52 -0.33 -21.09
N GLU A 258 16.63 -1.05 -20.98
CA GLU A 258 17.91 -0.54 -21.45
C GLU A 258 17.77 -0.21 -22.94
N SER A 259 18.24 0.97 -23.34
CA SER A 259 18.11 1.46 -24.72
C SER A 259 18.74 0.52 -25.76
N GLU A 260 19.55 -0.45 -25.32
CA GLU A 260 20.12 -1.50 -26.16
C GLU A 260 19.06 -2.48 -26.68
N ASP A 261 17.93 -2.68 -25.99
CA ASP A 261 16.89 -3.62 -26.45
C ASP A 261 15.99 -3.03 -27.55
N ILE A 262 15.97 -1.69 -27.66
CA ILE A 262 15.32 -0.98 -28.78
C ILE A 262 16.17 -1.12 -30.06
N SER A 263 17.48 -1.27 -29.94
CA SER A 263 18.38 -1.43 -31.09
C SER A 263 18.32 -2.82 -31.73
N ASN A 264 17.87 -3.83 -30.98
CA ASN A 264 17.69 -5.20 -31.45
C ASN A 264 16.35 -5.41 -32.16
N ILE A 265 15.33 -4.61 -31.86
CA ILE A 265 14.04 -4.62 -32.58
C ILE A 265 14.18 -3.99 -33.98
N ILE A 266 15.09 -3.02 -34.15
CA ILE A 266 15.28 -2.32 -35.43
C ILE A 266 16.17 -3.11 -36.40
N ASN A 267 16.97 -4.08 -35.92
CA ASN A 267 17.87 -4.88 -36.76
C ASN A 267 17.39 -6.32 -37.07
N ALA A 268 16.23 -6.73 -36.57
CA ALA A 268 15.64 -8.04 -36.85
C ALA A 268 14.47 -7.95 -37.84
N GLY A 269 14.71 -7.34 -39.00
CA GLY A 269 13.69 -7.11 -40.02
C GLY A 269 14.25 -7.09 -41.44
N ASP A 270 14.97 -8.13 -41.86
CA ASP A 270 15.00 -8.52 -43.27
C ASP A 270 14.21 -9.82 -43.41
N PRO A 271 13.03 -9.74 -44.05
CA PRO A 271 12.83 -10.57 -45.21
C PRO A 271 12.34 -9.72 -46.38
N GLY A 272 13.14 -9.74 -47.45
CA GLY A 272 12.83 -9.01 -48.66
C GLY A 272 11.52 -9.37 -49.36
N THR A 273 11.31 -8.56 -50.40
CA THR A 273 10.45 -8.73 -51.60
C THR A 273 9.29 -7.72 -51.69
N GLN A 274 9.65 -6.56 -52.26
CA GLN A 274 9.06 -5.90 -53.44
C GLN A 274 7.56 -5.50 -53.51
N THR A 275 7.41 -4.26 -54.01
CA THR A 275 6.37 -3.67 -54.90
C THR A 275 5.02 -3.36 -54.25
N ASP A 276 4.35 -2.22 -54.47
CA ASP A 276 4.57 -1.04 -55.32
C ASP A 276 3.61 0.08 -54.85
N ASP A 277 3.86 1.29 -55.38
CA ASP A 277 2.96 2.45 -55.58
C ASP A 277 2.78 3.51 -54.47
N ASP A 278 3.30 4.71 -54.84
CA ASP A 278 2.71 6.06 -54.74
C ASP A 278 2.30 6.61 -53.35
N ASN A 279 2.64 7.82 -52.88
CA ASN A 279 3.07 9.04 -53.55
C ASN A 279 3.74 9.99 -52.51
N ILE A 280 4.62 10.84 -53.03
CA ILE A 280 5.38 11.95 -52.42
C ILE A 280 4.37 13.05 -51.94
N GLU A 281 4.54 13.85 -50.87
CA GLU A 281 5.50 14.95 -50.66
C GLU A 281 5.21 15.67 -49.31
N ILE A 282 6.24 16.04 -48.54
CA ILE A 282 6.16 17.19 -47.61
C ILE A 282 7.39 18.08 -47.85
N GLU A 283 7.13 19.29 -48.32
CA GLU A 283 8.12 20.36 -48.52
C GLU A 283 8.61 20.98 -47.20
N HIS A 284 9.84 21.47 -47.28
CA HIS A 284 10.63 22.19 -46.29
C HIS A 284 10.05 23.52 -45.79
N SER A 285 10.39 23.91 -44.56
CA SER A 285 11.26 25.07 -44.31
C SER A 285 11.69 25.17 -42.84
N ALA A 286 12.89 25.73 -42.65
CA ALA A 286 13.71 25.74 -41.46
C ALA A 286 13.50 26.97 -40.55
N SER A 287 13.94 26.87 -39.29
CA SER A 287 14.57 27.97 -38.54
C SER A 287 15.26 27.51 -37.24
N GLU A 288 16.59 27.68 -37.22
CA GLU A 288 17.52 28.18 -36.18
C GLU A 288 17.44 27.82 -34.67
N ASP A 289 18.64 27.49 -34.15
CA ASP A 289 19.27 27.69 -32.83
C ASP A 289 18.55 27.30 -31.52
N ASP A 290 19.18 26.49 -30.67
CA ASP A 290 20.30 26.92 -29.80
C ASP A 290 21.05 25.72 -29.22
N GLY A 291 22.36 25.88 -29.01
CA GLY A 291 23.29 24.85 -28.55
C GLY A 291 23.38 24.75 -27.03
N GLY A 292 23.42 23.52 -26.52
CA GLY A 292 23.66 23.23 -25.10
C GLY A 292 24.42 21.92 -24.93
N GLY A 293 25.75 21.99 -24.89
CA GLY A 293 26.63 20.83 -24.69
C GLY A 293 26.60 20.32 -23.24
N GLY A 294 26.03 19.14 -23.03
CA GLY A 294 26.16 18.38 -21.79
C GLY A 294 27.36 17.44 -21.85
N GLY A 295 28.47 17.82 -21.21
CA GLY A 295 29.64 16.98 -21.07
C GLY A 295 29.41 15.86 -20.06
N SER A 296 29.49 14.60 -20.50
CA SER A 296 29.55 13.44 -19.61
C SER A 296 30.91 13.41 -18.88
N ILE A 297 30.89 13.53 -17.56
CA ILE A 297 32.08 13.35 -16.72
C ILE A 297 32.39 11.86 -16.59
N ASN A 298 33.59 11.46 -17.02
CA ASN A 298 34.05 10.08 -16.93
C ASN A 298 34.10 9.63 -15.46
N PRO A 299 33.57 8.44 -15.09
CA PRO A 299 33.60 7.92 -13.72
C PRO A 299 35.01 7.81 -13.12
N PHE A 300 36.05 7.67 -13.95
CA PHE A 300 37.44 7.73 -13.47
C PHE A 300 37.85 9.11 -12.93
N THR A 301 37.27 10.18 -13.45
CA THR A 301 37.54 11.55 -12.99
C THR A 301 36.94 11.80 -11.61
N LEU A 302 35.76 11.23 -11.33
CA LEU A 302 35.13 11.24 -10.00
C LEU A 302 35.95 10.46 -8.97
N LEU A 303 36.51 9.30 -9.37
CA LEU A 303 37.36 8.49 -8.50
C LEU A 303 38.63 9.26 -8.08
N ILE A 304 39.26 9.98 -9.01
CA ILE A 304 40.46 10.79 -8.73
C ILE A 304 40.15 11.96 -7.80
N MET A 305 39.00 12.62 -7.97
CA MET A 305 38.55 13.71 -7.09
C MET A 305 38.25 13.24 -5.66
N MET A 306 37.73 12.01 -5.51
CA MET A 306 37.47 11.40 -4.20
C MET A 306 38.78 11.09 -3.45
N PHE A 307 39.80 10.56 -4.14
CA PHE A 307 41.11 10.28 -3.53
C PHE A 307 41.86 11.56 -3.11
N MET A 308 41.76 12.64 -3.88
CA MET A 308 42.40 13.93 -3.52
C MET A 308 41.74 14.57 -2.28
N SER A 309 40.42 14.38 -2.10
CA SER A 309 39.69 14.89 -0.94
C SER A 309 40.07 14.17 0.36
N LEU A 310 40.34 12.86 0.29
CA LEU A 310 40.79 12.05 1.42
C LEU A 310 42.25 12.34 1.83
N CYS A 311 43.11 12.69 0.86
CA CYS A 311 44.49 13.09 1.14
C CYS A 311 44.59 14.48 1.81
N LEU A 312 43.67 15.40 1.51
CA LEU A 312 43.64 16.73 2.14
C LEU A 312 43.04 16.71 3.56
N TYR A 313 42.24 15.68 3.91
CA TYR A 313 41.66 15.55 5.26
C TYR A 313 42.66 14.99 6.30
N ARG A 314 43.66 14.19 5.86
CA ARG A 314 44.68 13.62 6.78
C ARG A 314 45.76 14.61 7.23
N HIS A 315 45.81 15.82 6.70
CA HIS A 315 46.84 16.81 7.06
C HIS A 315 46.39 17.89 8.05
N LYS A 316 45.16 17.83 8.57
CA LYS A 316 44.60 18.81 9.52
C LYS A 316 44.44 18.36 10.97
N ASN A 317 44.86 17.14 11.32
CA ASN A 317 44.90 16.70 12.72
C ASN A 317 46.33 16.29 13.13
N THR A 318 47.17 17.30 13.35
CA THR A 318 48.31 17.31 14.28
C THR A 318 48.56 18.75 14.70
#